data_AF-A0A4Q8QRF3-F1
#
_entry.id   AF-A0A4Q8QRF3-F1
#
_cell.length_a   1.000
_cell.length_b   1.000
_cell.length_c   1.000
_cell.angle_alpha   90.00
_cell.angle_beta   90.00
_cell.angle_gamma   90.00
#
_symmetry.space_group_name_H-M   'P 1'
#
loop_
_entity.id
_entity.type
_entity.pdbx_description
1 polymer ?
#
loop_
_entity_poly.entity_id
_entity_poly.type
_entity_poly.pdbx_seq_one_letter_code
_entity_poly.pdbx_strand_id
1 'polypeptide(L)'
;MRTHTIIASVASLALALASLLVDAADAQTNPPGPAVQDLASAKPIGTVVTTTGSVTIEHAGAMVIQANVAGQIVQTKVGDIVYLGDVVQTGADGRVGINFADGSSFKLSSNARMALDEFVYDPNGKSNSTLFKVTNGTLTFVAGNIAKTGDMKVDTPVATMGIRGTTPHVEISDDGTVKFSTLIEEGKNKLTKKPGPSTAQQSEQKANRKSNLNICRGC
;
A
#
# COMPACT_ATOMS: atom_id res chain seq x y z
N MET A 1 9.22 85.60 14.35
CA MET A 1 7.97 84.94 14.80
C MET A 1 7.14 84.58 13.57
N ARG A 2 6.86 83.27 13.41
CA ARG A 2 5.70 82.64 12.76
C ARG A 2 5.25 83.14 11.36
N THR A 3 5.72 82.39 10.35
CA THR A 3 5.00 81.76 9.20
C THR A 3 3.62 82.27 8.80
N HIS A 4 3.35 82.39 7.48
CA HIS A 4 2.19 81.79 6.82
C HIS A 4 2.19 81.95 5.26
N THR A 5 2.26 80.81 4.54
CA THR A 5 1.49 80.40 3.32
C THR A 5 1.73 81.17 1.98
N ILE A 6 1.68 80.62 0.73
CA ILE A 6 0.66 79.81 0.02
C ILE A 6 1.15 79.49 -1.44
N ILE A 7 0.92 78.25 -1.94
CA ILE A 7 0.39 77.78 -3.26
C ILE A 7 1.05 78.18 -4.61
N ALA A 8 1.33 77.16 -5.46
CA ALA A 8 1.00 77.05 -6.92
C ALA A 8 1.85 75.92 -7.57
N SER A 9 1.34 74.72 -7.90
CA SER A 9 0.44 74.30 -9.00
C SER A 9 1.16 73.83 -10.28
N VAL A 10 1.14 72.50 -10.48
CA VAL A 10 0.85 71.67 -11.68
C VAL A 10 1.43 72.06 -13.05
N ALA A 11 2.14 71.13 -13.71
CA ALA A 11 1.70 70.45 -14.95
C ALA A 11 2.88 70.00 -15.84
N SER A 12 3.02 68.67 -15.90
CA SER A 12 3.28 67.79 -17.06
C SER A 12 3.90 68.35 -18.35
N LEU A 13 4.79 67.53 -18.94
CA LEU A 13 4.66 66.94 -20.30
C LEU A 13 5.99 66.94 -21.07
N ALA A 14 6.55 65.74 -21.29
CA ALA A 14 7.05 65.27 -22.59
C ALA A 14 7.76 63.91 -22.40
N LEU A 15 7.11 62.83 -22.84
CA LEU A 15 7.75 61.53 -23.04
C LEU A 15 8.45 61.59 -24.40
N ALA A 16 9.78 61.61 -24.41
CA ALA A 16 10.60 61.49 -25.61
C ALA A 16 11.26 60.10 -25.66
N LEU A 17 11.30 59.56 -26.87
CA LEU A 17 11.64 58.19 -27.25
C LEU A 17 13.12 57.84 -27.07
N ALA A 18 13.32 56.55 -26.72
CA ALA A 18 14.36 55.63 -27.14
C ALA A 18 15.84 56.02 -26.94
N SER A 19 16.52 55.25 -26.08
CA SER A 19 17.94 54.94 -26.22
C SER A 19 18.19 53.52 -25.70
N LEU A 20 18.70 52.68 -26.59
CA LEU A 20 19.24 51.35 -26.31
C LEU A 20 20.41 51.49 -25.33
N LEU A 21 20.32 50.81 -24.19
CA LEU A 21 21.49 50.40 -23.42
C LEU A 21 21.40 48.89 -23.19
N VAL A 22 22.42 48.21 -23.70
CA VAL A 22 22.78 46.85 -23.32
C VAL A 22 23.22 46.93 -21.86
N ASP A 23 22.43 46.37 -20.96
CA ASP A 23 22.88 46.09 -19.60
C ASP A 23 23.14 44.58 -19.50
N ALA A 24 24.39 44.24 -19.22
CA ALA A 24 24.85 42.90 -18.94
C ALA A 24 24.92 42.73 -17.42
N ALA A 25 24.60 41.52 -16.94
CA ALA A 25 24.67 41.03 -15.56
C ALA A 25 23.53 41.52 -14.64
N ASP A 26 22.86 40.70 -13.83
CA ASP A 26 23.20 39.41 -13.26
C ASP A 26 22.09 38.38 -13.53
N ALA A 27 22.41 37.37 -14.34
CA ALA A 27 21.73 36.10 -14.22
C ALA A 27 22.21 35.51 -12.89
N GLN A 28 21.36 35.56 -11.86
CA GLN A 28 21.59 34.86 -10.61
C GLN A 28 21.55 33.35 -10.90
N THR A 29 22.67 32.80 -11.36
CA THR A 29 22.94 31.38 -11.42
C THR A 29 23.22 30.91 -10.01
N ASN A 30 22.16 30.78 -9.20
CA ASN A 30 22.20 29.78 -8.17
C ASN A 30 22.32 28.44 -8.92
N PRO A 31 23.42 27.68 -8.78
CA PRO A 31 23.41 26.32 -9.28
C PRO A 31 22.21 25.62 -8.63
N PRO A 32 21.41 24.81 -9.35
CA PRO A 32 20.54 23.86 -8.70
C PRO A 32 21.49 22.91 -7.97
N GLY A 33 21.79 23.23 -6.71
CA GLY A 33 22.33 22.24 -5.79
C GLY A 33 21.42 21.02 -5.88
N PRO A 34 21.97 19.79 -5.84
CA PRO A 34 21.13 18.61 -5.82
C PRO A 34 20.08 18.84 -4.75
N ALA A 35 18.81 18.70 -5.11
CA ALA A 35 17.73 18.69 -4.14
C ALA A 35 18.09 17.59 -3.15
N VAL A 36 18.69 17.98 -2.02
CA VAL A 36 18.71 17.19 -0.80
C VAL A 36 17.25 17.14 -0.38
N GLN A 37 16.50 16.26 -1.05
CA GLN A 37 15.22 15.81 -0.58
C GLN A 37 15.49 15.30 0.82
N ASP A 38 14.85 15.95 1.77
CA ASP A 38 14.99 15.78 3.20
C ASP A 38 15.04 14.29 3.60
N LEU A 39 16.26 13.76 3.74
CA LEU A 39 16.56 12.40 4.15
C LEU A 39 16.16 12.14 5.62
N ALA A 40 15.69 13.16 6.35
CA ALA A 40 15.30 13.07 7.76
C ALA A 40 13.81 12.77 7.98
N SER A 41 13.01 12.66 6.92
CA SER A 41 11.54 12.53 7.03
C SER A 41 10.98 11.13 6.68
N ALA A 42 11.83 10.09 6.62
CA ALA A 42 11.35 8.72 6.42
C ALA A 42 10.49 8.27 7.62
N LYS A 43 9.16 8.25 7.44
CA LYS A 43 8.19 7.90 8.49
C LYS A 43 8.15 6.38 8.68
N PRO A 44 8.59 5.81 9.82
CA PRO A 44 8.45 4.38 10.07
C PRO A 44 6.97 4.03 10.26
N ILE A 45 6.51 2.97 9.61
CA ILE A 45 5.12 2.53 9.62
C ILE A 45 4.97 1.06 10.02
N GLY A 46 6.04 0.29 10.01
CA GLY A 46 5.98 -1.13 10.36
C GLY A 46 7.33 -1.78 10.60
N THR A 47 7.29 -3.08 10.84
CA THR A 47 8.45 -3.92 11.12
C THR A 47 8.29 -5.28 10.45
N VAL A 48 9.38 -5.79 9.89
CA VAL A 48 9.43 -7.14 9.33
C VAL A 48 9.46 -8.16 10.46
N VAL A 49 8.49 -9.06 10.49
CA VAL A 49 8.35 -10.10 11.55
C VAL A 49 8.71 -11.50 11.07
N THR A 50 8.62 -11.75 9.76
CA THR A 50 9.06 -13.02 9.15
C THR A 50 9.65 -12.75 7.78
N THR A 51 10.72 -13.45 7.42
CA THR A 51 11.30 -13.42 6.07
C THR A 51 11.82 -14.82 5.72
N THR A 52 11.65 -15.25 4.48
CA THR A 52 12.14 -16.52 3.95
C THR A 52 12.37 -16.39 2.46
N GLY A 53 13.44 -16.98 1.93
CA GLY A 53 13.79 -16.87 0.51
C GLY A 53 14.27 -15.46 0.16
N SER A 54 14.11 -15.07 -1.12
CA SER A 54 14.50 -13.74 -1.58
C SER A 54 13.45 -12.68 -1.26
N VAL A 55 13.81 -11.70 -0.42
CA VAL A 55 12.96 -10.56 -0.03
C VAL A 55 13.80 -9.30 -0.02
N THR A 56 13.28 -8.23 -0.63
CA THR A 56 13.95 -6.93 -0.68
C THR A 56 12.97 -5.81 -0.36
N ILE A 57 13.45 -4.76 0.27
CA ILE A 57 12.70 -3.52 0.49
C ILE A 57 13.51 -2.38 -0.10
N GLU A 58 12.94 -1.72 -1.10
CA GLU A 58 13.49 -0.51 -1.70
C GLU A 58 12.93 0.69 -0.94
N HIS A 59 13.81 1.43 -0.27
CA HIS A 59 13.42 2.59 0.53
C HIS A 59 13.35 3.86 -0.33
N ALA A 60 12.19 4.51 -0.39
CA ALA A 60 11.97 5.70 -1.24
C ALA A 60 12.80 6.93 -0.84
N GLY A 61 13.32 6.98 0.40
CA GLY A 61 14.00 8.17 0.94
C GLY A 61 15.24 7.90 1.79
N ALA A 62 15.77 6.67 1.79
CA ALA A 62 16.92 6.34 2.62
C ALA A 62 18.04 5.72 1.78
N MET A 63 19.10 6.49 1.52
CA MET A 63 20.43 5.91 1.66
C MET A 63 20.55 5.51 3.14
N VAL A 64 20.08 4.31 3.47
CA VAL A 64 20.32 3.71 4.78
C VAL A 64 21.83 3.82 5.02
N ILE A 65 22.22 4.35 6.19
CA ILE A 65 23.61 4.63 6.61
C ILE A 65 24.39 3.31 6.88
N GLN A 66 24.12 2.29 6.09
CA GLN A 66 24.87 1.06 5.95
C GLN A 66 25.18 0.90 4.46
N ALA A 67 26.26 1.56 4.02
CA ALA A 67 27.03 1.21 2.83
C ALA A 67 26.24 0.59 1.65
N ASN A 68 25.22 1.30 1.13
CA ASN A 68 24.69 0.98 -0.19
C ASN A 68 25.70 1.45 -1.24
N VAL A 69 26.65 0.58 -1.58
CA VAL A 69 27.30 0.64 -2.88
C VAL A 69 26.17 0.48 -3.90
N ALA A 70 25.95 1.51 -4.72
CA ALA A 70 24.89 1.52 -5.72
C ALA A 70 24.89 0.19 -6.50
N GLY A 71 23.80 -0.57 -6.39
CA GLY A 71 23.63 -1.87 -7.06
C GLY A 71 23.66 -3.11 -6.15
N GLN A 72 23.88 -2.99 -4.84
CA GLN A 72 23.69 -4.14 -3.94
C GLN A 72 22.20 -4.34 -3.60
N ILE A 73 21.68 -5.50 -4.00
CA ILE A 73 20.39 -6.00 -3.52
C ILE A 73 20.58 -6.38 -2.05
N VAL A 74 20.09 -5.54 -1.14
CA VAL A 74 20.10 -5.83 0.30
C VAL A 74 18.91 -6.72 0.63
N GLN A 75 19.19 -7.96 1.05
CA GLN A 75 18.18 -8.88 1.52
C GLN A 75 17.57 -8.39 2.84
N THR A 76 16.25 -8.39 2.91
CA THR A 76 15.46 -7.99 4.06
C THR A 76 15.52 -9.02 5.18
N LYS A 77 15.74 -8.56 6.40
CA LYS A 77 15.86 -9.36 7.61
C LYS A 77 14.67 -9.14 8.55
N VAL A 78 14.43 -10.11 9.43
CA VAL A 78 13.50 -9.91 10.54
C VAL A 78 14.02 -8.78 11.43
N GLY A 79 13.13 -7.87 11.82
CA GLY A 79 13.44 -6.68 12.61
C GLY A 79 13.70 -5.43 11.78
N ASP A 80 13.84 -5.54 10.45
CA ASP A 80 14.00 -4.37 9.58
C ASP A 80 12.77 -3.47 9.69
N ILE A 81 13.03 -2.16 9.77
CA ILE A 81 12.00 -1.14 9.82
C ILE A 81 11.46 -0.89 8.41
N VAL A 82 10.14 -0.80 8.32
CA VAL A 82 9.42 -0.47 7.08
C VAL A 82 8.98 0.99 7.16
N TYR A 83 9.27 1.75 6.13
CA TYR A 83 8.96 3.17 6.03
C TYR A 83 7.85 3.43 5.01
N LEU A 84 7.16 4.55 5.18
CA LEU A 84 6.23 5.05 4.18
C LEU A 84 6.97 5.33 2.85
N GLY A 85 6.38 4.91 1.74
CA GLY A 85 6.96 4.99 0.41
C GLY A 85 7.79 3.77 0.01
N ASP A 86 8.07 2.85 0.94
CA ASP A 86 8.83 1.64 0.63
C ASP A 86 8.13 0.75 -0.42
N VAL A 87 8.95 0.09 -1.24
CA VAL A 87 8.49 -0.98 -2.13
C VAL A 87 9.05 -2.30 -1.65
N VAL A 88 8.15 -3.20 -1.26
CA VAL A 88 8.48 -4.57 -0.83
C VAL A 88 8.38 -5.50 -2.02
N GLN A 89 9.41 -6.32 -2.24
CA GLN A 89 9.48 -7.31 -3.32
C GLN A 89 9.88 -8.68 -2.79
N THR A 90 9.29 -9.73 -3.36
CA THR A 90 9.64 -11.12 -3.09
C THR A 90 9.99 -11.85 -4.38
N GLY A 91 11.00 -12.73 -4.32
CA GLY A 91 11.31 -13.65 -5.41
C GLY A 91 10.36 -14.86 -5.44
N ALA A 92 10.67 -15.84 -6.29
CA ALA A 92 9.86 -17.05 -6.45
C ALA A 92 9.79 -17.93 -5.18
N ASP A 93 10.83 -17.90 -4.35
CA ASP A 93 10.91 -18.56 -3.05
C ASP A 93 10.61 -17.61 -1.88
N GLY A 94 10.38 -16.33 -2.18
CA GLY A 94 10.28 -15.24 -1.23
C GLY A 94 8.95 -15.21 -0.49
N ARG A 95 9.01 -15.04 0.83
CA ARG A 95 7.86 -14.78 1.69
C ARG A 95 8.25 -13.78 2.76
N VAL A 96 7.40 -12.78 2.99
CA VAL A 96 7.63 -11.78 4.04
C VAL A 96 6.35 -11.49 4.80
N GLY A 97 6.50 -11.30 6.10
CA GLY A 97 5.44 -10.88 7.01
C GLY A 97 5.81 -9.56 7.64
N ILE A 98 4.90 -8.60 7.60
CA ILE A 98 5.11 -7.23 8.10
C ILE A 98 3.97 -6.88 9.04
N ASN A 99 4.31 -6.37 10.21
CA ASN A 99 3.35 -5.79 11.15
C ASN A 99 3.44 -4.26 11.09
N PHE A 100 2.30 -3.60 10.94
CA PHE A 100 2.21 -2.15 10.86
C PHE A 100 1.79 -1.53 12.20
N ALA A 101 2.05 -0.24 12.36
CA ALA A 101 1.80 0.50 13.58
C ALA A 101 0.32 0.57 13.98
N ASP A 102 -0.61 0.35 13.04
CA ASP A 102 -2.05 0.29 13.33
C ASP A 102 -2.53 -1.08 13.84
N GLY A 103 -1.61 -2.02 14.03
CA GLY A 103 -1.87 -3.39 14.44
C GLY A 103 -2.30 -4.29 13.28
N SER A 104 -2.30 -3.79 12.03
CA SER A 104 -2.54 -4.63 10.87
C SER A 104 -1.30 -5.47 10.53
N SER A 105 -1.51 -6.60 9.86
CA SER A 105 -0.41 -7.46 9.41
C SER A 105 -0.63 -7.95 7.99
N PHE A 106 0.44 -7.93 7.21
CA PHE A 106 0.47 -8.41 5.84
C PHE A 106 1.44 -9.55 5.69
N LYS A 107 1.05 -10.52 4.86
CA LYS A 107 1.92 -11.58 4.37
C LYS A 107 1.93 -11.54 2.86
N LEU A 108 3.11 -11.30 2.30
CA LEU A 108 3.39 -11.38 0.87
C LEU A 108 4.06 -12.73 0.59
N SER A 109 3.60 -13.43 -0.44
CA SER A 109 4.19 -14.69 -0.89
C SER A 109 5.02 -14.49 -2.16
N SER A 110 5.30 -15.59 -2.88
CA SER A 110 6.18 -15.61 -4.04
C SER A 110 5.78 -14.62 -5.12
N ASN A 111 6.78 -14.03 -5.77
CA ASN A 111 6.64 -13.12 -6.92
C ASN A 111 5.68 -11.97 -6.62
N ALA A 112 5.79 -11.35 -5.45
CA ALA A 112 4.96 -10.25 -5.04
C ALA A 112 5.71 -8.92 -5.09
N ARG A 113 4.98 -7.86 -5.43
CA ARG A 113 5.46 -6.48 -5.31
C ARG A 113 4.36 -5.61 -4.73
N MET A 114 4.68 -4.94 -3.64
CA MET A 114 3.77 -4.06 -2.92
C MET A 114 4.43 -2.71 -2.66
N ALA A 115 3.75 -1.62 -3.03
CA ALA A 115 4.16 -0.26 -2.70
C ALA A 115 3.31 0.29 -1.54
N LEU A 116 3.97 0.98 -0.62
CA LEU A 116 3.39 1.52 0.60
C LEU A 116 3.14 3.02 0.46
N ASP A 117 2.15 3.38 -0.36
CA ASP A 117 1.95 4.76 -0.84
C ASP A 117 1.36 5.70 0.21
N GLU A 118 0.42 5.23 1.03
CA GLU A 118 -0.23 6.04 2.05
C GLU A 118 -0.40 5.28 3.37
N PHE A 119 -0.05 5.95 4.47
CA PHE A 119 -0.29 5.45 5.83
C PHE A 119 -0.48 6.61 6.81
N VAL A 120 -1.73 6.95 7.08
CA VAL A 120 -2.16 7.95 8.07
C VAL A 120 -2.84 7.24 9.22
N TYR A 121 -2.21 7.27 10.38
CA TYR A 121 -2.72 6.63 11.59
C TYR A 121 -2.50 7.50 12.82
N ASP A 122 -3.60 7.85 13.46
CA ASP A 122 -3.67 8.35 14.82
C ASP A 122 -4.60 7.41 15.62
N PRO A 123 -4.12 6.75 16.69
CA PRO A 123 -4.94 5.90 17.54
C PRO A 123 -6.16 6.60 18.14
N ASN A 124 -6.10 7.93 18.33
CA ASN A 124 -7.18 8.75 18.86
C ASN A 124 -7.95 9.51 17.77
N GLY A 125 -7.46 9.46 16.54
CA GLY A 125 -8.02 10.15 15.38
C GLY A 125 -9.19 9.39 14.75
N LYS A 126 -9.99 10.12 13.97
CA LYS A 126 -11.13 9.58 13.20
C LYS A 126 -10.93 9.64 11.69
N SER A 127 -9.79 10.17 11.24
CA SER A 127 -9.45 10.37 9.83
C SER A 127 -8.21 9.56 9.48
N ASN A 128 -8.30 8.26 9.75
CA ASN A 128 -7.24 7.30 9.46
C ASN A 128 -7.40 6.78 8.04
N SER A 129 -6.29 6.54 7.34
CA SER A 129 -6.33 6.06 5.96
C SER A 129 -5.07 5.30 5.58
N THR A 130 -5.23 4.31 4.70
CA THR A 130 -4.10 3.63 4.04
C THR A 130 -4.40 3.39 2.57
N LEU A 131 -3.35 3.40 1.77
CA LEU A 131 -3.36 2.92 0.40
C LEU A 131 -2.09 2.11 0.17
N PHE A 132 -2.27 0.82 -0.07
CA PHE A 132 -1.19 -0.06 -0.49
C PHE A 132 -1.48 -0.59 -1.87
N LYS A 133 -0.48 -0.59 -2.74
CA LYS A 133 -0.62 -1.05 -4.12
C LYS A 133 0.09 -2.37 -4.31
N VAL A 134 -0.62 -3.39 -4.75
CA VAL A 134 -0.06 -4.72 -5.05
C VAL A 134 -0.16 -4.96 -6.54
N THR A 135 0.96 -5.17 -7.22
CA THR A 135 0.98 -5.33 -8.68
C THR A 135 0.99 -6.78 -9.14
N ASN A 136 1.51 -7.68 -8.32
CA ASN A 136 1.63 -9.11 -8.62
C ASN A 136 1.80 -9.92 -7.32
N GLY A 137 1.63 -11.23 -7.42
CA GLY A 137 1.84 -12.19 -6.35
C GLY A 137 0.63 -12.35 -5.42
N THR A 138 0.87 -12.94 -4.26
CA THR A 138 -0.19 -13.24 -3.29
C THR A 138 -0.05 -12.41 -2.02
N LEU A 139 -1.15 -11.79 -1.60
CA LEU A 139 -1.28 -11.03 -0.36
C LEU A 139 -2.31 -11.70 0.55
N THR A 140 -1.94 -11.93 1.81
CA THR A 140 -2.90 -12.19 2.88
C THR A 140 -2.81 -11.08 3.91
N PHE A 141 -3.97 -10.60 4.35
CA PHE A 141 -4.03 -9.42 5.19
C PHE A 141 -4.94 -9.60 6.40
N VAL A 142 -4.48 -9.18 7.58
CA VAL A 142 -5.31 -9.03 8.79
C VAL A 142 -5.50 -7.54 9.08
N ALA A 143 -6.76 -7.11 9.08
CA ALA A 143 -7.16 -5.72 9.32
C ALA A 143 -6.80 -5.19 10.71
N GLY A 144 -6.15 -4.02 10.72
CA GLY A 144 -5.81 -3.27 11.93
C GLY A 144 -6.87 -2.23 12.30
N ASN A 145 -6.46 -1.22 13.06
CA ASN A 145 -7.34 -0.17 13.54
C ASN A 145 -7.83 0.76 12.43
N ILE A 146 -7.03 1.01 11.39
CA ILE A 146 -7.42 1.93 10.31
C ILE A 146 -8.67 1.43 9.59
N ALA A 147 -8.80 0.12 9.35
CA ALA A 147 -10.00 -0.48 8.76
C ALA A 147 -11.30 -0.28 9.58
N LYS A 148 -11.18 0.06 10.86
CA LYS A 148 -12.33 0.32 11.76
C LYS A 148 -12.61 1.81 11.91
N THR A 149 -11.57 2.63 11.87
CA THR A 149 -11.63 4.07 12.18
C THR A 149 -11.62 4.97 10.96
N GLY A 150 -11.40 4.42 9.76
CA GLY A 150 -11.34 5.19 8.53
C GLY A 150 -11.24 4.32 7.28
N ASP A 151 -10.42 4.74 6.32
CA ASP A 151 -10.41 4.18 4.97
C ASP A 151 -9.13 3.41 4.67
N MET A 152 -9.19 2.09 4.84
CA MET A 152 -8.14 1.17 4.43
C MET A 152 -8.39 0.66 3.01
N LYS A 153 -7.42 0.86 2.11
CA LYS A 153 -7.52 0.45 0.72
C LYS A 153 -6.31 -0.37 0.26
N VAL A 154 -6.59 -1.33 -0.62
CA VAL A 154 -5.59 -2.07 -1.38
C VAL A 154 -5.89 -1.88 -2.87
N ASP A 155 -4.95 -1.29 -3.59
CA ASP A 155 -5.01 -1.10 -5.04
C ASP A 155 -4.37 -2.28 -5.77
N THR A 156 -5.04 -2.76 -6.81
CA THR A 156 -4.58 -3.84 -7.68
C THR A 156 -4.78 -3.43 -9.14
N PRO A 157 -4.13 -4.10 -10.12
CA PRO A 157 -4.21 -3.68 -11.52
C PRO A 157 -5.63 -3.59 -12.10
N VAL A 158 -6.59 -4.33 -11.53
CA VAL A 158 -7.97 -4.39 -12.05
C VAL A 158 -8.98 -3.62 -11.20
N ALA A 159 -8.68 -3.35 -9.93
CA ALA A 159 -9.59 -2.67 -9.01
C ALA A 159 -8.90 -2.23 -7.71
N THR A 160 -9.45 -1.19 -7.08
CA THR A 160 -9.13 -0.80 -5.71
C THR A 160 -10.18 -1.37 -4.75
N MET A 161 -9.74 -2.05 -3.69
CA MET A 161 -10.59 -2.62 -2.66
C MET A 161 -10.54 -1.80 -1.38
N GLY A 162 -11.71 -1.51 -0.80
CA GLY A 162 -11.82 -1.02 0.57
C GLY A 162 -11.96 -2.18 1.55
N ILE A 163 -11.19 -2.17 2.64
CA ILE A 163 -11.21 -3.25 3.64
C ILE A 163 -11.90 -2.76 4.91
N ARG A 164 -12.97 -3.47 5.30
CA ARG A 164 -13.75 -3.20 6.52
C ARG A 164 -14.04 -4.50 7.26
N GLY A 165 -13.22 -4.80 8.28
CA GLY A 165 -13.47 -5.90 9.21
C GLY A 165 -13.31 -7.32 8.64
N THR A 166 -12.64 -7.49 7.49
CA THR A 166 -12.37 -8.79 6.87
C THR A 166 -10.87 -9.08 6.79
N THR A 167 -10.53 -10.34 6.53
CA THR A 167 -9.17 -10.81 6.26
C THR A 167 -9.10 -11.22 4.78
N PRO A 168 -8.84 -10.28 3.85
CA PRO A 168 -8.78 -10.61 2.43
C PRO A 168 -7.53 -11.42 2.11
N HIS A 169 -7.71 -12.29 1.12
CA HIS A 169 -6.66 -13.00 0.41
C HIS A 169 -6.77 -12.62 -1.07
N VAL A 170 -5.67 -12.13 -1.61
CA VAL A 170 -5.58 -11.58 -2.97
C VAL A 170 -4.51 -12.36 -3.70
N GLU A 171 -4.86 -12.94 -4.83
CA GLU A 171 -3.91 -13.58 -5.76
C GLU A 171 -3.91 -12.78 -7.05
N ILE A 172 -2.74 -12.29 -7.47
CA ILE A 172 -2.54 -11.61 -8.76
C ILE A 172 -1.57 -12.47 -9.58
N SER A 173 -2.10 -13.09 -10.63
CA SER A 173 -1.33 -13.89 -11.58
C SER A 173 -0.57 -13.01 -12.57
N ASP A 174 0.46 -13.56 -13.20
CA ASP A 174 1.28 -12.83 -14.20
C ASP A 174 0.50 -12.42 -15.46
N ASP A 175 -0.64 -13.08 -15.73
CA ASP A 175 -1.57 -12.73 -16.81
C ASP A 175 -2.50 -11.55 -16.46
N GLY A 176 -2.36 -10.98 -15.26
CA GLY A 176 -3.19 -9.88 -14.75
C GLY A 176 -4.51 -10.32 -14.14
N THR A 177 -4.80 -11.63 -14.09
CA THR A 177 -5.97 -12.15 -13.38
C THR A 177 -5.84 -11.90 -11.90
N VAL A 178 -6.87 -11.29 -11.30
CA VAL A 178 -6.93 -11.07 -9.86
C VAL A 178 -8.07 -11.89 -9.25
N LYS A 179 -7.74 -12.71 -8.24
CA LYS A 179 -8.70 -13.47 -7.46
C LYS A 179 -8.75 -12.94 -6.04
N PHE A 180 -9.97 -12.75 -5.55
CA PHE A 180 -10.26 -12.25 -4.21
C PHE A 180 -11.03 -13.30 -3.43
N SER A 181 -10.59 -13.59 -2.21
CA SER A 181 -11.32 -14.40 -1.25
C SER A 181 -11.18 -13.80 0.14
N THR A 182 -12.10 -14.14 1.04
CA THR A 182 -11.99 -13.79 2.46
C THR A 182 -11.58 -15.04 3.23
N LEU A 183 -10.59 -14.91 4.09
CA LEU A 183 -10.24 -15.98 5.01
C LEU A 183 -11.21 -15.94 6.19
N ILE A 184 -11.91 -17.04 6.40
CA ILE A 184 -12.65 -17.28 7.63
C ILE A 184 -11.64 -17.89 8.60
N GLU A 185 -11.31 -17.19 9.69
CA GLU A 185 -10.54 -17.82 10.77
C GLU A 185 -11.41 -18.92 11.40
N GLU A 186 -11.12 -20.18 11.10
CA GLU A 186 -11.85 -21.35 11.59
C GLU A 186 -11.80 -21.54 13.12
N GLY A 187 -11.23 -20.59 13.88
CA GLY A 187 -11.08 -20.64 15.35
C GLY A 187 -11.96 -19.70 16.17
N LYS A 188 -12.76 -18.81 15.56
CA LYS A 188 -13.62 -17.84 16.30
C LYS A 188 -15.13 -18.11 16.22
N ASN A 189 -15.54 -19.22 15.60
CA ASN A 189 -16.91 -19.67 15.74
C ASN A 189 -17.10 -20.33 17.11
N LYS A 190 -17.53 -19.52 18.07
CA LYS A 190 -18.15 -19.97 19.31
C LYS A 190 -19.21 -21.02 18.94
N LEU A 191 -18.96 -22.26 19.30
CA LEU A 191 -19.87 -23.39 19.13
C LEU A 191 -21.17 -23.08 19.89
N THR A 192 -22.18 -22.56 19.18
CA THR A 192 -23.58 -22.68 19.58
C THR A 192 -24.30 -23.48 18.51
N LYS A 193 -24.03 -24.79 18.49
CA LYS A 193 -24.89 -25.76 17.81
C LYS A 193 -26.22 -25.78 18.58
N LYS A 194 -27.21 -25.01 18.10
CA LYS A 194 -28.61 -25.20 18.50
C LYS A 194 -29.09 -26.50 17.82
N PRO A 195 -29.52 -27.54 18.54
CA PRO A 195 -30.06 -28.73 17.91
C PRO A 195 -31.41 -28.37 17.27
N GLY A 196 -31.45 -28.32 15.94
CA GLY A 196 -32.69 -28.33 15.17
C GLY A 196 -33.13 -29.78 14.92
N PRO A 197 -34.43 -30.09 14.94
CA PRO A 197 -34.93 -31.45 14.84
C PRO A 197 -34.72 -32.00 13.43
N SER A 198 -34.29 -33.26 13.38
CA SER A 198 -34.19 -34.09 12.18
C SER A 198 -35.57 -34.35 11.59
N THR A 199 -35.79 -33.96 10.33
CA THR A 199 -36.74 -34.65 9.45
C THR A 199 -36.11 -34.82 8.07
N ALA A 200 -35.95 -36.08 7.69
CA ALA A 200 -35.52 -36.54 6.39
C ALA A 200 -36.57 -36.26 5.32
N GLN A 201 -36.14 -35.94 4.09
CA GLN A 201 -36.84 -36.33 2.87
C GLN A 201 -35.89 -36.38 1.66
N GLN A 202 -35.71 -37.62 1.19
CA GLN A 202 -35.42 -38.12 -0.17
C GLN A 202 -36.18 -37.35 -1.29
N SER A 203 -35.84 -37.36 -2.58
CA SER A 203 -34.97 -38.23 -3.40
C SER A 203 -34.74 -37.63 -4.80
N GLU A 204 -33.78 -38.26 -5.50
CA GLU A 204 -33.78 -38.61 -6.94
C GLU A 204 -33.67 -37.52 -8.02
N GLN A 205 -32.50 -37.51 -8.68
CA GLN A 205 -32.46 -37.38 -10.13
C GLN A 205 -31.59 -38.48 -10.76
N LYS A 206 -32.33 -39.38 -11.41
CA LYS A 206 -32.00 -40.53 -12.25
C LYS A 206 -31.16 -40.12 -13.46
N ALA A 207 -30.04 -40.82 -13.72
CA ALA A 207 -29.76 -41.46 -15.02
C ALA A 207 -28.31 -42.00 -15.12
N ASN A 208 -28.24 -43.29 -15.49
CA ASN A 208 -27.30 -43.85 -16.46
C ASN A 208 -25.90 -44.31 -15.98
N ARG A 209 -25.79 -45.57 -15.55
CA ARG A 209 -24.92 -46.56 -16.23
C ARG A 209 -25.18 -48.01 -15.79
N LYS A 210 -25.81 -48.74 -16.72
CA LYS A 210 -25.51 -50.09 -17.22
C LYS A 210 -24.96 -51.18 -16.26
N SER A 211 -25.79 -52.20 -16.10
CA SER A 211 -25.59 -53.63 -15.84
C SER A 211 -24.21 -54.17 -15.47
N ASN A 212 -24.16 -54.96 -14.39
CA ASN A 212 -23.63 -56.32 -14.48
C ASN A 212 -24.42 -57.28 -13.58
N LEU A 213 -24.76 -58.41 -14.19
CA LEU A 213 -25.63 -59.48 -13.72
C LEU A 213 -24.73 -60.63 -13.23
N ASN A 214 -24.79 -61.00 -11.95
CA ASN A 214 -24.29 -62.28 -11.41
C ASN A 214 -25.38 -62.77 -10.43
N ILE A 215 -26.28 -63.66 -10.84
CA ILE A 215 -26.16 -65.13 -10.81
C ILE A 215 -25.65 -65.65 -9.46
N CYS A 216 -26.58 -66.19 -8.65
CA CYS A 216 -26.46 -67.31 -7.69
C CYS A 216 -27.88 -67.61 -7.16
N ARG A 217 -28.67 -68.50 -7.77
CA ARG A 217 -28.82 -69.95 -7.50
C ARG A 217 -29.10 -70.34 -6.03
N GLY A 218 -30.37 -70.60 -5.74
CA GLY A 218 -30.85 -71.77 -4.95
C GLY A 218 -31.01 -71.61 -3.45
N CYS A 219 -32.28 -71.56 -3.00
CA CYS A 219 -32.93 -72.46 -2.03
C CYS A 219 -34.45 -72.34 -2.23
#